data_AF-A0A6A5R3U1-F1
#
_entry.id   AF-A0A6A5R3U1-F1
#
_cell.length_a   1.000
_cell.length_b   1.000
_cell.length_c   1.000
_cell.angle_alpha   90.00
_cell.angle_beta   90.00
_cell.angle_gamma   90.00
#
_symmetry.space_group_name_H-M   'P 1'
#
loop_
_entity.id
_entity.type
_entity.pdbx_description
1 polymer ?
#
loop_
_entity_poly.entity_id
_entity_poly.type
_entity_poly.pdbx_seq_one_letter_code
_entity_poly.pdbx_strand_id
1 'polypeptide(L)'
;MYLTRSHNSTRTQRVLDAIYYRYHQASLLRSWRLRDPLHICASELNPIRQHFPSLYAVSLLAIETLDPFQVGYFLTTMRNCAIMSCIVLMQQPSPEQLQDWCEQLRLYIVINCIRVEWGYLDLSELTTLLQLWLDERRASDGRWRAHEAAFSPLDNVENVLGAELYNGPITGRFWRCWMAALNPVIRDQLTFRQFVRVSRGLRYGEMGTIGVPDVNISPDELFQTIEVSPEEYRAVGERIALDAFCKEANELPTESTCTVCLNYVKINAIGKGEKPVVTACGHFFHEVCIDSWVNDSAASTSHTCPSCRAVMCQRRPRVPASMVEAPGRSTSDYSRAHPIGGL
;
A
#
# COMPACT_ATOMS: atom_id res chain seq x y z
N MET A 1 -4.62 2.78 -16.15
CA MET A 1 -6.08 2.82 -15.85
C MET A 1 -6.35 1.89 -14.67
N TYR A 2 -6.50 2.45 -13.46
CA TYR A 2 -6.85 1.64 -12.29
C TYR A 2 -8.13 0.86 -12.58
N LEU A 3 -8.04 -0.46 -12.59
CA LEU A 3 -9.19 -1.33 -12.39
C LEU A 3 -9.60 -1.20 -10.92
N THR A 4 -10.03 -0.01 -10.51
CA THR A 4 -10.91 0.08 -9.35
C THR A 4 -12.06 -0.85 -9.67
N ARG A 5 -12.33 -1.83 -8.80
CA ARG A 5 -13.60 -2.56 -8.87
C ARG A 5 -14.66 -1.48 -9.05
N SER A 6 -15.29 -1.43 -10.22
CA SER A 6 -16.30 -0.42 -10.46
C SER A 6 -17.24 -0.45 -9.25
N HIS A 7 -17.63 0.72 -8.74
CA HIS A 7 -18.53 0.81 -7.58
C HIS A 7 -19.85 0.03 -7.76
N ASN A 8 -20.08 -0.57 -8.93
CA ASN A 8 -21.10 -1.53 -9.28
C ASN A 8 -20.81 -2.98 -8.86
N SER A 9 -20.00 -3.23 -7.81
CA SER A 9 -20.05 -4.55 -7.19
C SER A 9 -21.48 -4.78 -6.69
N THR A 10 -22.12 -5.81 -7.23
CA THR A 10 -23.50 -6.15 -6.87
C THR A 10 -23.57 -6.37 -5.35
N ARG A 11 -24.72 -6.06 -4.75
CA ARG A 11 -24.96 -6.33 -3.32
C ARG A 11 -24.60 -7.77 -2.95
N THR A 12 -24.86 -8.71 -3.86
CA THR A 12 -24.50 -10.12 -3.76
C THR A 12 -23.00 -10.34 -3.63
N GLN A 13 -22.17 -9.70 -4.48
CA GLN A 13 -20.72 -9.85 -4.42
C GLN A 13 -20.15 -9.36 -3.07
N ARG A 14 -20.64 -8.22 -2.55
CA ARG A 14 -20.19 -7.71 -1.24
C ARG A 14 -20.52 -8.66 -0.10
N VAL A 15 -21.67 -9.33 -0.18
CA VAL A 15 -22.08 -10.33 0.81
C VAL A 15 -21.20 -11.58 0.72
N LEU A 16 -20.92 -12.06 -0.50
CA LEU A 16 -20.04 -13.22 -0.71
C LEU A 16 -18.62 -12.93 -0.23
N ASP A 17 -18.06 -11.77 -0.55
CA ASP A 17 -16.75 -11.33 -0.07
C ASP A 17 -16.74 -11.25 1.47
N ALA A 18 -17.77 -10.65 2.08
CA ALA A 18 -17.87 -10.57 3.53
C ALA A 18 -17.96 -11.96 4.21
N ILE A 19 -18.64 -12.93 3.59
CA ILE A 19 -18.71 -14.31 4.08
C ILE A 19 -17.34 -14.98 3.94
N TYR A 20 -16.71 -14.86 2.78
CA TYR A 20 -15.40 -15.43 2.49
C TYR A 20 -14.34 -14.93 3.48
N TYR A 21 -14.28 -13.62 3.73
CA TYR A 21 -13.33 -13.03 4.66
C TYR A 21 -13.60 -13.43 6.12
N ARG A 22 -14.87 -13.54 6.52
CA ARG A 22 -15.22 -14.06 7.86
C ARG A 22 -14.80 -15.53 8.02
N TYR A 23 -14.94 -16.33 6.97
CA TYR A 23 -14.50 -17.73 6.98
C TYR A 23 -12.98 -17.84 7.16
N HIS A 24 -12.19 -17.06 6.41
CA HIS A 24 -10.73 -17.03 6.58
C HIS A 24 -10.31 -16.55 7.97
N GLN A 25 -10.92 -15.47 8.45
CA GLN A 25 -10.67 -14.98 9.81
C GLN A 25 -11.00 -16.03 10.86
N ALA A 26 -12.14 -16.70 10.74
CA ALA A 26 -12.54 -17.78 11.65
C ALA A 26 -11.58 -18.97 11.59
N SER A 27 -11.09 -19.33 10.39
CA SER A 27 -10.10 -20.39 10.20
C SER A 27 -8.79 -20.06 10.91
N LEU A 28 -8.28 -18.85 10.77
CA LEU A 28 -7.07 -18.37 11.46
C LEU A 28 -7.22 -18.33 12.99
N LEU A 29 -8.37 -17.85 13.48
CA LEU A 29 -8.65 -17.84 14.92
C LEU A 29 -8.82 -19.27 15.47
N ARG A 30 -9.34 -20.19 14.66
CA ARG A 30 -9.45 -21.60 15.00
C ARG A 30 -8.07 -22.27 15.05
N SER A 31 -7.19 -22.01 14.08
CA SER A 31 -5.84 -22.57 14.07
C SER A 31 -5.01 -22.10 15.27
N TRP A 32 -5.21 -20.86 15.72
CA TRP A 32 -4.63 -20.38 16.98
C TRP A 32 -5.04 -21.24 18.17
N ARG A 33 -6.33 -21.55 18.30
CA ARG A 33 -6.88 -22.29 19.44
C ARG A 33 -6.45 -23.74 19.47
N LEU A 34 -6.34 -24.40 18.32
CA LEU A 34 -6.16 -25.85 18.26
C LEU A 34 -4.76 -26.35 18.67
N ARG A 35 -3.78 -25.47 18.90
CA ARG A 35 -2.35 -25.78 19.19
C ARG A 35 -1.62 -26.59 18.13
N ASP A 36 -2.34 -27.40 17.38
CA ASP A 36 -1.88 -28.05 16.17
C ASP A 36 -2.06 -27.06 15.01
N PRO A 37 -0.99 -26.66 14.31
CA PRO A 37 -1.14 -25.90 13.08
C PRO A 37 -2.00 -26.73 12.12
N LEU A 38 -2.65 -26.07 11.17
CA LEU A 38 -3.15 -26.69 9.93
C LEU A 38 -2.31 -27.94 9.64
N HIS A 39 -2.90 -29.16 9.59
CA HIS A 39 -2.17 -30.42 9.41
C HIS A 39 -1.35 -30.40 8.11
N ILE A 40 -0.22 -29.72 8.15
CA ILE A 40 0.71 -29.44 7.07
C ILE A 40 1.87 -30.36 7.39
N CYS A 41 2.13 -31.28 6.47
CA CYS A 41 3.23 -32.20 6.65
C CYS A 41 4.53 -31.41 6.78
N ALA A 42 5.49 -31.87 7.60
CA ALA A 42 6.79 -31.20 7.73
C ALA A 42 7.48 -31.00 6.36
N SER A 43 7.20 -31.87 5.39
CA SER A 43 7.66 -31.75 4.00
C SER A 43 7.14 -30.51 3.27
N GLU A 44 5.99 -29.95 3.67
CA GLU A 44 5.38 -28.76 3.07
C GLU A 44 5.90 -27.45 3.69
N LEU A 45 6.56 -27.48 4.86
CA LEU A 45 7.13 -26.28 5.49
C LEU A 45 8.51 -25.91 4.95
N ASN A 46 9.28 -26.91 4.51
CA ASN A 46 10.63 -26.73 4.01
C ASN A 46 10.73 -25.79 2.80
N PRO A 47 9.82 -25.81 1.81
CA PRO A 47 9.96 -24.99 0.61
C PRO A 47 10.08 -23.49 0.88
N ILE A 48 9.33 -22.93 1.83
CA ILE A 48 9.42 -21.48 2.11
C ILE A 48 10.75 -21.13 2.78
N ARG A 49 11.21 -21.94 3.72
CA ARG A 49 12.50 -21.68 4.38
C ARG A 49 13.68 -21.88 3.43
N GLN A 50 13.55 -22.79 2.47
CA GLN A 50 14.60 -23.11 1.50
C GLN A 50 14.63 -22.15 0.31
N HIS A 51 13.46 -21.80 -0.23
CA HIS A 51 13.35 -21.03 -1.46
C HIS A 51 12.92 -19.57 -1.26
N PHE A 52 12.43 -19.20 -0.07
CA PHE A 52 12.09 -17.82 0.25
C PHE A 52 12.56 -17.40 1.66
N PRO A 53 13.86 -17.57 1.98
CA PRO A 53 14.42 -17.24 3.30
C PRO A 53 14.25 -15.75 3.65
N SER A 54 14.32 -14.85 2.67
CA SER A 54 14.16 -13.41 2.92
C SER A 54 12.77 -13.04 3.46
N LEU A 55 11.71 -13.67 2.93
CA LEU A 55 10.35 -13.48 3.44
C LEU A 55 10.26 -13.86 4.90
N TYR A 56 10.85 -15.01 5.26
CA TYR A 56 10.80 -15.47 6.65
C TYR A 56 11.48 -14.45 7.57
N ALA A 57 12.69 -14.01 7.24
CA ALA A 57 13.42 -13.00 8.02
C ALA A 57 12.64 -11.69 8.19
N VAL A 58 12.12 -11.13 7.09
CA VAL A 58 11.32 -9.89 7.10
C VAL A 58 10.00 -10.07 7.87
N SER A 59 9.39 -11.25 7.82
CA SER A 59 8.19 -11.55 8.60
C SER A 59 8.46 -11.56 10.10
N LEU A 60 9.61 -12.13 10.53
CA LEU A 60 9.99 -12.13 11.94
C LEU A 60 10.19 -10.69 12.43
N LEU A 61 10.92 -9.89 11.66
CA LEU A 61 11.14 -8.48 11.98
C LEU A 61 9.81 -7.71 12.04
N ALA A 62 8.90 -7.96 11.10
CA ALA A 62 7.57 -7.35 11.11
C ALA A 62 6.76 -7.73 12.35
N ILE A 63 6.78 -9.00 12.79
CA ILE A 63 6.09 -9.45 14.00
C ILE A 63 6.67 -8.77 15.25
N GLU A 64 7.99 -8.57 15.30
CA GLU A 64 8.68 -7.97 16.42
C GLU A 64 8.48 -6.45 16.52
N THR A 65 8.48 -5.76 15.37
CA THR A 65 8.57 -4.28 15.32
C THR A 65 7.25 -3.57 15.06
N LEU A 66 6.29 -4.21 14.38
CA LEU A 66 5.03 -3.56 14.02
C LEU A 66 3.96 -3.70 15.10
N ASP A 67 2.98 -2.80 15.06
CA ASP A 67 1.76 -3.04 15.83
C ASP A 67 1.01 -4.27 15.25
N PRO A 68 0.30 -5.06 16.08
CA PRO A 68 -0.34 -6.29 15.60
C PRO A 68 -1.32 -6.08 14.44
N PHE A 69 -1.97 -4.92 14.33
CA PHE A 69 -2.81 -4.63 13.16
C PHE A 69 -1.97 -4.48 11.89
N GLN A 70 -0.85 -3.74 11.96
CA GLN A 70 0.13 -3.60 10.87
C GLN A 70 0.75 -4.94 10.46
N VAL A 71 1.02 -5.86 11.41
CA VAL A 71 1.44 -7.24 11.07
C VAL A 71 0.42 -7.90 10.16
N GLY A 72 -0.88 -7.82 10.50
CA GLY A 72 -1.94 -8.36 9.65
C GLY A 72 -2.00 -7.72 8.27
N TYR A 73 -1.76 -6.42 8.19
CA TYR A 73 -1.72 -5.70 6.92
C TYR A 73 -0.53 -6.12 6.04
N PHE A 74 0.66 -6.27 6.64
CA PHE A 74 1.86 -6.79 5.98
C PHE A 74 1.63 -8.19 5.41
N LEU A 75 1.09 -9.10 6.22
CA LEU A 75 0.80 -10.47 5.81
C LEU A 75 -0.15 -10.52 4.60
N THR A 76 -1.16 -9.64 4.57
CA THR A 76 -2.08 -9.53 3.42
C THR A 76 -1.38 -9.00 2.19
N THR A 77 -0.54 -7.97 2.35
CA THR A 77 0.22 -7.36 1.26
C THR A 77 1.08 -8.42 0.56
N MET A 78 1.78 -9.26 1.32
CA MET A 78 2.59 -10.35 0.76
C MET A 78 1.75 -11.47 0.13
N ARG A 79 0.59 -11.81 0.72
CA ARG A 79 -0.38 -12.73 0.09
C ARG A 79 -0.82 -12.19 -1.27
N ASN A 80 -1.10 -10.90 -1.37
CA ASN A 80 -1.47 -10.26 -2.63
C ASN A 80 -0.30 -10.28 -3.62
N CYS A 81 0.94 -10.03 -3.18
CA CYS A 81 2.13 -10.16 -4.03
C CYS A 81 2.24 -11.57 -4.62
N ALA A 82 1.96 -12.61 -3.83
CA ALA A 82 1.96 -13.98 -4.32
C ALA A 82 0.86 -14.26 -5.34
N ILE A 83 -0.35 -13.71 -5.13
CA ILE A 83 -1.46 -13.81 -6.09
C ILE A 83 -1.10 -13.16 -7.43
N MET A 84 -0.63 -11.91 -7.39
CA MET A 84 -0.28 -11.15 -8.59
C MET A 84 0.91 -11.79 -9.31
N SER A 85 1.90 -12.30 -8.58
CA SER A 85 3.02 -13.04 -9.17
C SER A 85 2.56 -14.31 -9.87
N CYS A 86 1.62 -15.08 -9.30
CA CYS A 86 1.09 -16.26 -9.98
C CYS A 86 0.44 -15.88 -11.32
N ILE A 87 -0.35 -14.80 -11.33
CA ILE A 87 -1.03 -14.28 -12.53
C ILE A 87 -0.01 -13.89 -13.61
N VAL A 88 1.04 -13.14 -13.24
CA VAL A 88 2.10 -12.73 -14.18
C VAL A 88 2.88 -13.93 -14.71
N LEU A 89 3.26 -14.89 -13.86
CA LEU A 89 3.98 -16.10 -14.27
C LEU A 89 3.16 -17.01 -15.21
N MET A 90 1.82 -16.90 -15.20
CA MET A 90 0.98 -17.57 -16.22
C MET A 90 1.27 -17.06 -17.64
N GLN A 91 1.77 -15.84 -17.80
CA GLN A 91 2.08 -15.27 -19.12
C GLN A 91 3.49 -15.64 -19.62
N GLN A 92 4.24 -16.44 -18.85
CA GLN A 92 5.61 -16.84 -19.19
C GLN A 92 6.51 -15.63 -19.52
N PRO A 93 6.62 -14.65 -18.60
CA PRO A 93 7.40 -13.45 -18.83
C PRO A 93 8.87 -13.78 -19.08
N SER A 94 9.54 -12.96 -19.89
CA SER A 94 10.99 -12.97 -20.00
C SER A 94 11.66 -12.62 -18.66
N PRO A 95 12.94 -12.97 -18.46
CA PRO A 95 13.67 -12.60 -17.25
C PRO A 95 13.69 -11.09 -16.97
N GLU A 96 13.78 -10.26 -18.01
CA GLU A 96 13.75 -8.79 -17.89
C GLU A 96 12.38 -8.31 -17.39
N GLN A 97 11.28 -8.81 -17.98
CA GLN A 97 9.93 -8.49 -17.52
C GLN A 97 9.68 -8.95 -16.07
N LEU A 98 10.26 -10.08 -15.67
CA LEU A 98 10.13 -10.57 -14.31
C LEU A 98 10.90 -9.69 -13.30
N GLN A 99 12.05 -9.15 -13.70
CA GLN A 99 12.80 -8.19 -12.90
C GLN A 99 12.01 -6.88 -12.73
N ASP A 100 11.48 -6.32 -13.82
CA ASP A 100 10.64 -5.12 -13.77
C ASP A 100 9.42 -5.33 -12.88
N TRP A 101 8.80 -6.51 -12.97
CA TRP A 101 7.68 -6.89 -12.12
C TRP A 101 8.07 -6.96 -10.64
N CYS A 102 9.25 -7.48 -10.30
CA CYS A 102 9.75 -7.48 -8.92
C CYS A 102 9.93 -6.06 -8.38
N GLU A 103 10.38 -5.10 -9.19
CA GLU A 103 10.45 -3.70 -8.79
C GLU A 103 9.07 -3.08 -8.58
N GLN A 104 8.08 -3.40 -9.41
CA GLN A 104 6.69 -2.96 -9.21
C GLN A 104 6.10 -3.51 -7.91
N LEU A 105 6.33 -4.78 -7.61
CA LEU A 105 5.90 -5.40 -6.35
C LEU A 105 6.59 -4.76 -5.14
N ARG A 106 7.88 -4.40 -5.27
CA ARG A 106 8.61 -3.68 -4.23
C ARG A 106 7.95 -2.33 -3.95
N LEU A 107 7.61 -1.56 -4.97
CA LEU A 107 6.88 -0.30 -4.80
C LEU A 107 5.50 -0.50 -4.15
N TYR A 108 4.76 -1.54 -4.57
CA TYR A 108 3.49 -1.91 -3.95
C TYR A 108 3.66 -2.20 -2.45
N ILE A 109 4.71 -2.93 -2.06
CA ILE A 109 5.03 -3.21 -0.66
C ILE A 109 5.39 -1.93 0.08
N VAL A 110 6.23 -1.06 -0.49
CA VAL A 110 6.61 0.23 0.14
C VAL A 110 5.38 1.07 0.47
N ILE A 111 4.45 1.18 -0.48
CA ILE A 111 3.22 1.95 -0.35
C ILE A 111 2.32 1.38 0.75
N ASN A 112 2.21 0.05 0.82
CA ASN A 112 1.30 -0.62 1.74
C ASN A 112 1.93 -0.89 3.12
N CYS A 113 3.25 -0.99 3.21
CA CYS A 113 3.99 -1.43 4.39
C CYS A 113 5.11 -0.45 4.76
N ILE A 114 4.78 0.83 4.85
CA ILE A 114 5.71 1.95 5.07
C ILE A 114 6.68 1.73 6.26
N ARG A 115 6.27 0.97 7.27
CA ARG A 115 7.03 0.76 8.51
C ARG A 115 7.85 -0.53 8.55
N VAL A 116 7.81 -1.35 7.50
CA VAL A 116 8.57 -2.60 7.44
C VAL A 116 9.93 -2.30 6.82
N GLU A 117 11.02 -2.76 7.45
CA GLU A 117 12.31 -2.79 6.77
C GLU A 117 12.31 -3.90 5.73
N TRP A 118 12.09 -3.51 4.47
CA TRP A 118 11.98 -4.44 3.34
C TRP A 118 13.28 -4.57 2.53
N GLY A 119 14.36 -3.87 2.94
CA GLY A 119 15.64 -3.91 2.23
C GLY A 119 16.26 -5.30 2.09
N TYR A 120 15.84 -6.24 2.94
CA TYR A 120 16.25 -7.64 2.92
C TYR A 120 15.32 -8.55 2.11
N LEU A 121 14.17 -8.05 1.62
CA LEU A 121 13.18 -8.85 0.91
C LEU A 121 13.58 -9.03 -0.56
N ASP A 122 13.91 -10.26 -0.95
CA ASP A 122 14.20 -10.60 -2.33
C ASP A 122 12.95 -11.19 -3.00
N LEU A 123 12.32 -10.42 -3.88
CA LEU A 123 11.11 -10.85 -4.58
C LEU A 123 11.38 -11.86 -5.71
N SER A 124 12.65 -12.05 -6.11
CA SER A 124 13.01 -13.12 -7.03
C SER A 124 12.87 -14.51 -6.39
N GLU A 125 13.05 -14.59 -5.07
CA GLU A 125 12.79 -15.80 -4.29
C GLU A 125 11.30 -16.19 -4.32
N LEU A 126 10.40 -15.21 -4.19
CA LEU A 126 8.95 -15.42 -4.32
C LEU A 126 8.60 -15.99 -5.70
N THR A 127 9.09 -15.35 -6.75
CA THR A 127 8.75 -15.73 -8.13
C THR A 127 9.32 -17.11 -8.47
N THR A 128 10.54 -17.42 -8.01
CA THR A 128 11.15 -18.75 -8.14
C THR A 128 10.31 -19.84 -7.48
N LEU A 129 9.88 -19.63 -6.23
CA LEU A 129 9.05 -20.59 -5.49
C LEU A 129 7.68 -20.79 -6.17
N LEU A 130 7.04 -19.72 -6.62
CA LEU A 130 5.75 -19.81 -7.29
C LEU A 130 5.86 -20.44 -8.67
N GLN A 131 6.95 -20.18 -9.41
CA GLN A 131 7.23 -20.80 -10.69
C GLN A 131 7.37 -22.31 -10.55
N LEU A 132 8.11 -22.78 -9.54
CA LEU A 132 8.23 -24.21 -9.22
C LEU A 132 6.86 -24.87 -9.02
N TRP A 133 5.98 -24.26 -8.22
CA TRP A 133 4.64 -24.81 -7.98
C TRP A 133 3.70 -24.71 -9.18
N LEU A 134 3.86 -23.68 -10.02
CA LEU A 134 3.16 -23.58 -11.29
C LEU A 134 3.59 -24.69 -12.24
N ASP A 135 4.88 -25.02 -12.31
CA ASP A 135 5.40 -26.08 -13.17
C ASP A 135 4.96 -27.48 -12.69
N GLU A 136 4.96 -27.73 -11.39
CA GLU A 136 4.35 -28.94 -10.79
C GLU A 136 2.88 -29.08 -11.20
N ARG A 137 2.14 -27.96 -11.19
CA ARG A 137 0.73 -27.95 -11.59
C ARG A 137 0.56 -28.16 -13.10
N ARG A 138 1.37 -27.51 -13.93
CA ARG A 138 1.38 -27.69 -15.39
C ARG A 138 1.65 -29.14 -15.78
N ALA A 139 2.52 -29.81 -15.05
CA ALA A 139 2.83 -31.22 -15.26
C ALA A 139 1.67 -32.17 -14.85
N SER A 140 0.83 -31.76 -13.89
CA SER A 140 -0.24 -32.60 -13.34
C SER A 140 -1.64 -32.28 -13.88
N ASP A 141 -1.89 -31.06 -14.34
CA ASP A 141 -3.17 -30.61 -14.90
C ASP A 141 -3.14 -30.58 -16.43
N GLY A 142 -3.64 -31.65 -17.06
CA GLY A 142 -3.74 -31.75 -18.52
C GLY A 142 -4.59 -30.66 -19.18
N ARG A 143 -5.37 -29.89 -18.41
CA ARG A 143 -6.17 -28.76 -18.91
C ARG A 143 -5.51 -27.40 -18.72
N TRP A 144 -4.31 -27.33 -18.13
CA TRP A 144 -3.61 -26.07 -17.87
C TRP A 144 -3.57 -25.15 -19.10
N ARG A 145 -3.19 -25.69 -20.28
CA ARG A 145 -3.08 -24.90 -21.51
C ARG A 145 -4.41 -24.25 -21.93
N ALA A 146 -5.52 -24.94 -21.70
CA ALA A 146 -6.85 -24.39 -22.00
C ALA A 146 -7.20 -23.24 -21.06
N HIS A 147 -6.81 -23.33 -19.78
CA HIS A 147 -6.99 -22.24 -18.81
C HIS A 147 -6.09 -21.05 -19.11
N GLU A 148 -4.81 -21.28 -19.42
CA GLU A 148 -3.86 -20.25 -19.82
C GLU A 148 -4.35 -19.49 -21.06
N ALA A 149 -4.86 -20.20 -22.07
CA ALA A 149 -5.47 -19.60 -23.25
C ALA A 149 -6.77 -18.84 -22.93
N ALA A 150 -7.58 -19.33 -22.00
CA ALA A 150 -8.86 -18.70 -21.64
C ALA A 150 -8.69 -17.36 -20.89
N PHE A 151 -7.58 -17.18 -20.17
CA PHE A 151 -7.32 -15.95 -19.41
C PHE A 151 -6.36 -14.98 -20.09
N SER A 152 -5.84 -15.32 -21.27
CA SER A 152 -4.95 -14.46 -22.04
C SER A 152 -5.72 -13.73 -23.15
N PRO A 153 -5.53 -12.41 -23.35
CA PRO A 153 -4.67 -11.51 -22.55
C PRO A 153 -5.30 -11.13 -21.21
N LEU A 154 -4.47 -10.75 -20.23
CA LEU A 154 -4.93 -10.21 -18.94
C LEU A 154 -5.31 -8.72 -19.04
N ASP A 155 -6.05 -8.34 -20.06
CA ASP A 155 -6.41 -6.96 -20.37
C ASP A 155 -7.75 -6.51 -19.77
N ASN A 156 -8.48 -7.44 -19.14
CA ASN A 156 -9.77 -7.18 -18.53
C ASN A 156 -9.93 -7.87 -17.17
N VAL A 157 -10.84 -7.32 -16.36
CA VAL A 157 -11.10 -7.77 -14.97
C VAL A 157 -11.55 -9.23 -14.92
N GLU A 158 -12.34 -9.71 -15.89
CA GLU A 158 -12.86 -11.07 -15.87
C GLU A 158 -11.74 -12.10 -16.04
N ASN A 159 -10.82 -11.84 -16.96
CA ASN A 159 -9.64 -12.68 -17.18
C ASN A 159 -8.72 -12.70 -15.96
N VAL A 160 -8.48 -11.53 -15.34
CA VAL A 160 -7.69 -11.42 -14.11
C VAL A 160 -8.32 -12.20 -12.96
N LEU A 161 -9.63 -12.06 -12.74
CA LEU A 161 -10.36 -12.81 -11.72
C LEU A 161 -10.39 -14.31 -12.01
N GLY A 162 -10.52 -14.69 -13.29
CA GLY A 162 -10.43 -16.08 -13.73
C GLY A 162 -9.07 -16.70 -13.41
N ALA A 163 -7.99 -15.98 -13.72
CA ALA A 163 -6.62 -16.38 -13.40
C ALA A 163 -6.38 -16.47 -11.87
N GLU A 164 -6.89 -15.50 -11.09
CA GLU A 164 -6.81 -15.54 -9.62
C GLU A 164 -7.49 -16.79 -9.05
N LEU A 165 -8.74 -17.04 -9.46
CA LEU A 165 -9.51 -18.21 -9.02
C LEU A 165 -8.80 -19.51 -9.41
N TYR A 166 -8.30 -19.58 -10.63
CA TYR A 166 -7.55 -20.74 -11.10
C TYR A 166 -6.27 -20.96 -10.29
N ASN A 167 -5.54 -19.89 -9.94
CA ASN A 167 -4.31 -19.95 -9.13
C ASN A 167 -4.55 -20.12 -7.62
N GLY A 168 -5.80 -20.04 -7.16
CA GLY A 168 -6.20 -20.17 -5.75
C GLY A 168 -5.55 -21.35 -4.98
N PRO A 169 -5.42 -22.57 -5.56
CA PRO A 169 -4.72 -23.67 -4.90
C PRO A 169 -3.23 -23.39 -4.62
N ILE A 170 -2.52 -22.73 -5.52
CA ILE A 170 -1.08 -22.41 -5.39
C ILE A 170 -0.90 -21.29 -4.35
N THR A 171 -1.67 -20.21 -4.47
CA THR A 171 -1.61 -19.09 -3.51
C THR A 171 -2.11 -19.51 -2.12
N GLY A 172 -3.07 -20.44 -2.06
CA GLY A 172 -3.49 -21.09 -0.84
C GLY A 172 -2.40 -21.98 -0.22
N ARG A 173 -1.64 -22.72 -1.04
CA ARG A 173 -0.48 -23.51 -0.59
C ARG A 173 0.60 -22.59 -0.01
N PHE A 174 0.95 -21.52 -0.72
CA PHE A 174 1.86 -20.47 -0.24
C PHE A 174 1.44 -19.98 1.14
N TRP A 175 0.20 -19.51 1.26
CA TRP A 175 -0.33 -18.94 2.49
C TRP A 175 -0.29 -19.92 3.67
N ARG A 176 -0.72 -21.17 3.45
CA ARG A 176 -0.71 -22.21 4.48
C ARG A 176 0.69 -22.52 4.98
N CYS A 177 1.64 -22.74 4.06
CA CYS A 177 3.03 -23.04 4.41
C CYS A 177 3.66 -21.88 5.17
N TRP A 178 3.39 -20.64 4.72
CA TRP A 178 3.98 -19.45 5.32
C TRP A 178 3.45 -19.21 6.73
N MET A 179 2.12 -19.24 6.89
CA MET A 179 1.48 -19.08 8.20
C MET A 179 1.90 -20.17 9.18
N ALA A 180 2.07 -21.41 8.72
CA ALA A 180 2.55 -22.48 9.58
C ALA A 180 4.02 -22.31 9.97
N ALA A 181 4.87 -21.77 9.09
CA ALA A 181 6.25 -21.41 9.43
C ALA A 181 6.34 -20.28 10.47
N LEU A 182 5.41 -19.31 10.43
CA LEU A 182 5.35 -18.18 11.37
C LEU A 182 4.62 -18.52 12.68
N ASN A 183 3.72 -19.50 12.67
CA ASN A 183 2.83 -19.80 13.81
C ASN A 183 3.56 -19.98 15.15
N PRO A 184 4.71 -20.68 15.25
CA PRO A 184 5.44 -20.76 16.52
C PRO A 184 5.81 -19.39 17.08
N VAL A 185 6.34 -18.49 16.25
CA VAL A 185 6.79 -17.15 16.65
C VAL A 185 5.60 -16.25 16.97
N ILE A 186 4.55 -16.27 16.15
CA ILE A 186 3.34 -15.47 16.42
C ILE A 186 2.74 -15.88 17.78
N ARG A 187 2.75 -17.18 18.13
CA ARG A 187 2.25 -17.67 19.42
C ARG A 187 3.12 -17.30 20.61
N ASP A 188 4.43 -17.27 20.41
CA ASP A 188 5.39 -16.94 21.45
C ASP A 188 5.37 -15.42 21.74
N GLN A 189 5.31 -14.60 20.69
CA GLN A 189 5.42 -13.15 20.81
C GLN A 189 4.07 -12.43 20.99
N LEU A 190 2.95 -13.00 20.54
CA LEU A 190 1.65 -12.34 20.58
C LEU A 190 0.67 -13.04 21.53
N THR A 191 -0.02 -12.25 22.35
CA THR A 191 -1.22 -12.71 23.07
C THR A 191 -2.36 -12.96 22.08
N PHE A 192 -3.34 -13.77 22.48
CA PHE A 192 -4.55 -14.00 21.66
C PHE A 192 -5.27 -12.69 21.29
N ARG A 193 -5.29 -11.69 22.19
CA ARG A 193 -5.89 -10.36 21.91
C ARG A 193 -5.12 -9.61 20.82
N GLN A 194 -3.79 -9.67 20.84
CA GLN A 194 -2.96 -9.10 19.77
C GLN A 194 -3.17 -9.88 18.46
N PHE A 195 -3.24 -11.20 18.49
CA PHE A 195 -3.54 -12.01 17.31
C PHE A 195 -4.92 -11.70 16.71
N VAL A 196 -5.94 -11.40 17.52
CA VAL A 196 -7.23 -10.89 17.02
C VAL A 196 -7.04 -9.57 16.25
N ARG A 197 -6.13 -8.68 16.68
CA ARG A 197 -5.79 -7.47 15.92
C ARG A 197 -5.07 -7.79 14.61
N VAL A 198 -4.15 -8.76 14.60
CA VAL A 198 -3.55 -9.30 13.35
C VAL A 198 -4.65 -9.74 12.40
N SER A 199 -5.62 -10.51 12.89
CA SER A 199 -6.74 -11.00 12.07
C SER A 199 -7.62 -9.87 11.49
N ARG A 200 -7.71 -8.72 12.17
CA ARG A 200 -8.40 -7.53 11.68
C ARG A 200 -7.59 -6.78 10.62
N GLY A 201 -6.27 -6.67 10.81
CA GLY A 201 -5.36 -6.13 9.81
C GLY A 201 -5.41 -6.94 8.52
N LEU A 202 -5.46 -8.27 8.64
CA LEU A 202 -5.63 -9.17 7.49
C LEU A 202 -6.87 -8.81 6.68
N ARG A 203 -8.02 -8.78 7.37
CA ARG A 203 -9.30 -8.44 6.77
C ARG A 203 -9.33 -7.03 6.16
N TYR A 204 -8.62 -6.07 6.77
CA TYR A 204 -8.59 -4.70 6.27
C TYR A 204 -7.83 -4.60 4.95
N GLY A 205 -6.67 -5.26 4.84
CA GLY A 205 -5.91 -5.33 3.59
C GLY A 205 -6.67 -6.05 2.46
N GLU A 206 -7.59 -6.95 2.80
CA GLU A 206 -8.46 -7.62 1.81
C GLU A 206 -9.64 -6.75 1.35
N MET A 207 -10.07 -5.78 2.17
CA MET A 207 -11.15 -4.85 1.85
C MET A 207 -10.66 -3.60 1.11
N GLY A 208 -9.42 -3.17 1.36
CA GLY A 208 -8.72 -2.21 0.52
C GLY A 208 -8.49 -2.88 -0.83
N THR A 209 -9.18 -2.41 -1.87
CA THR A 209 -9.16 -3.02 -3.20
C THR A 209 -7.74 -3.35 -3.63
N ILE A 210 -7.51 -4.64 -3.94
CA ILE A 210 -6.46 -5.07 -4.85
C ILE A 210 -6.83 -4.44 -6.21
N GLY A 211 -6.45 -3.18 -6.41
CA GLY A 211 -6.06 -2.80 -7.75
C GLY A 211 -4.83 -3.65 -8.02
N VAL A 212 -4.94 -4.63 -8.92
CA VAL A 212 -3.73 -5.15 -9.56
C VAL A 212 -3.00 -3.90 -10.03
N PRO A 213 -1.72 -3.68 -9.62
CA PRO A 213 -0.92 -2.63 -10.22
C PRO A 213 -1.09 -2.85 -11.71
N ASP A 214 -1.70 -1.87 -12.39
CA ASP A 214 -1.83 -1.96 -13.83
C ASP A 214 -0.39 -2.15 -14.31
N VAL A 215 -0.13 -3.30 -14.94
CA VAL A 215 1.22 -3.72 -15.35
C VAL A 215 1.87 -2.70 -16.31
N ASN A 216 1.08 -1.75 -16.82
CA ASN A 216 1.49 -0.63 -17.65
C ASN A 216 1.53 0.73 -16.93
N ILE A 217 1.15 0.84 -15.65
CA ILE A 217 1.22 2.10 -14.89
C ILE A 217 2.67 2.28 -14.42
N SER A 218 3.28 3.38 -14.84
CA SER A 218 4.63 3.71 -14.39
C SER A 218 4.64 3.95 -12.86
N PRO A 219 5.76 3.68 -12.17
CA PRO A 219 5.93 4.03 -10.75
C PRO A 219 5.43 5.43 -10.38
N ASP A 220 5.67 6.42 -11.24
CA ASP A 220 5.31 7.82 -11.02
C ASP A 220 3.79 8.09 -11.06
N GLU A 221 3.05 7.31 -11.83
CA GLU A 221 1.58 7.37 -11.87
C GLU A 221 0.98 6.67 -10.64
N LEU A 222 1.65 5.64 -10.11
CA LEU A 222 1.19 4.91 -8.92
C LEU A 222 1.24 5.78 -7.65
N PHE A 223 2.21 6.69 -7.55
CA PHE A 223 2.31 7.66 -6.45
C PHE A 223 1.30 8.81 -6.53
N GLN A 224 0.62 9.00 -7.66
CA GLN A 224 -0.34 10.10 -7.85
C GLN A 224 -1.76 9.77 -7.38
N THR A 225 -2.10 8.49 -7.29
CA THR A 225 -3.48 7.98 -7.14
C THR A 225 -3.79 7.38 -5.78
N ILE A 226 -2.80 7.22 -4.90
CA ILE A 226 -3.08 6.86 -3.52
C ILE A 226 -3.71 8.09 -2.86
N GLU A 227 -5.03 8.14 -2.83
CA GLU A 227 -5.78 9.00 -1.92
C GLU A 227 -5.55 8.51 -0.48
N VAL A 228 -4.35 8.75 0.05
CA VAL A 228 -4.14 8.65 1.49
C VAL A 228 -4.88 9.82 2.13
N SER A 229 -5.51 9.56 3.28
CA SER A 229 -6.18 10.62 4.03
C SER A 229 -5.24 11.82 4.18
N PRO A 230 -5.65 13.04 3.80
CA PRO A 230 -4.89 14.26 4.04
C PRO A 230 -4.46 14.43 5.50
N GLU A 231 -5.09 13.74 6.45
CA GLU A 231 -4.69 13.82 7.86
C GLU A 231 -3.31 13.19 8.14
N GLU A 232 -2.76 12.39 7.21
CA GLU A 232 -1.56 11.57 7.45
C GLU A 232 -0.27 12.10 6.82
N TYR A 233 -0.25 13.23 6.09
CA TYR A 233 0.97 13.76 5.47
C TYR A 233 1.31 15.17 5.94
N ARG A 234 2.61 15.49 5.97
CA ARG A 234 3.12 16.85 6.18
C ARG A 234 4.07 17.23 5.05
N ALA A 235 3.96 18.47 4.59
CA ALA A 235 4.95 19.04 3.68
C ALA A 235 6.29 19.18 4.40
N VAL A 236 7.37 18.76 3.74
CA VAL A 236 8.75 18.88 4.23
C VAL A 236 9.59 19.68 3.24
N GLY A 237 10.80 20.05 3.65
CA GLY A 237 11.67 20.96 2.91
C GLY A 237 11.30 22.43 3.07
N GLU A 238 11.96 23.30 2.32
CA GLU A 238 11.72 24.74 2.39
C GLU A 238 10.30 25.10 1.95
N ARG A 239 9.71 26.10 2.62
CA ARG A 239 8.43 26.68 2.20
C ARG A 239 8.62 27.38 0.86
N ILE A 240 7.64 27.26 -0.02
CA ILE A 240 7.62 28.04 -1.26
C ILE A 240 7.19 29.45 -0.89
N ALA A 241 7.98 30.44 -1.31
CA ALA A 241 7.66 31.85 -1.08
C ALA A 241 6.39 32.25 -1.84
N LEU A 242 5.54 33.06 -1.20
CA LEU A 242 4.24 33.45 -1.73
C LEU A 242 4.31 34.10 -3.12
N ASP A 243 5.33 34.94 -3.34
CA ASP A 243 5.59 35.64 -4.59
C ASP A 243 5.96 34.70 -5.76
N ALA A 244 6.33 33.46 -5.47
CA ALA A 244 6.58 32.43 -6.48
C ALA A 244 5.29 31.89 -7.12
N PHE A 245 4.12 32.04 -6.48
CA PHE A 245 2.84 31.51 -6.99
C PHE A 245 1.68 32.50 -6.97
N CYS A 246 1.83 33.65 -6.32
CA CYS A 246 0.82 34.70 -6.20
C CYS A 246 1.43 36.09 -6.31
N LYS A 247 0.60 37.10 -6.59
CA LYS A 247 0.95 38.53 -6.49
C LYS A 247 -0.10 39.25 -5.65
N GLU A 248 0.28 40.34 -4.99
CA GLU A 248 -0.68 41.20 -4.28
C GLU A 248 -1.70 41.77 -5.26
N ALA A 249 -2.98 41.73 -4.89
CA ALA A 249 -4.07 42.22 -5.72
C ALA A 249 -4.51 43.62 -5.27
N ASN A 250 -4.31 44.62 -6.13
CA ASN A 250 -4.74 46.00 -5.86
C ASN A 250 -6.21 46.25 -6.22
N GLU A 251 -6.80 45.35 -7.00
CA GLU A 251 -8.18 45.42 -7.49
C GLU A 251 -8.82 44.03 -7.37
N LEU A 252 -10.13 44.01 -7.12
CA LEU A 252 -10.93 42.79 -7.01
C LEU A 252 -12.20 42.93 -7.86
N PRO A 253 -12.60 41.87 -8.57
CA PRO A 253 -13.96 41.75 -9.06
C PRO A 253 -14.96 41.87 -7.90
N THR A 254 -16.11 42.49 -8.19
CA THR A 254 -17.23 42.62 -7.25
C THR A 254 -17.58 41.23 -6.68
N GLU A 255 -17.55 41.10 -5.35
CA GLU A 255 -17.88 39.86 -4.61
C GLU A 255 -16.93 38.66 -4.78
N SER A 256 -15.63 38.92 -4.99
CA SER A 256 -14.62 37.84 -4.98
C SER A 256 -14.63 37.04 -3.68
N THR A 257 -14.73 35.70 -3.78
CA THR A 257 -14.78 34.77 -2.64
C THR A 257 -13.55 33.86 -2.62
N CYS A 258 -12.91 33.72 -1.46
CA CYS A 258 -11.80 32.80 -1.26
C CYS A 258 -12.35 31.38 -1.12
N THR A 259 -12.07 30.50 -2.08
CA THR A 259 -12.61 29.12 -2.06
C THR A 259 -11.95 28.23 -0.99
N VAL A 260 -10.89 28.69 -0.32
CA VAL A 260 -10.22 27.96 0.76
C VAL A 260 -10.95 28.13 2.09
N CYS A 261 -11.29 29.36 2.47
CA CYS A 261 -11.99 29.66 3.74
C CYS A 261 -13.49 29.95 3.56
N LEU A 262 -13.96 30.02 2.31
CA LEU A 262 -15.33 30.34 1.92
C LEU A 262 -15.82 31.73 2.37
N ASN A 263 -14.91 32.68 2.59
CA ASN A 263 -15.22 34.07 2.93
C ASN A 263 -14.85 35.04 1.79
N TYR A 264 -15.48 36.21 1.79
CA TYR A 264 -15.16 37.27 0.83
C TYR A 264 -13.72 37.79 0.97
N VAL A 265 -13.11 38.06 -0.17
CA VAL A 265 -11.82 38.74 -0.29
C VAL A 265 -12.07 40.25 -0.37
N LYS A 266 -11.32 41.05 0.41
CA LYS A 266 -11.51 42.51 0.49
C LYS A 266 -10.17 43.22 0.28
N ILE A 267 -10.15 44.30 -0.50
CA ILE A 267 -8.93 45.08 -0.80
C ILE A 267 -8.36 45.76 0.45
N ASN A 268 -9.24 46.30 1.30
CA ASN A 268 -8.87 47.11 2.46
C ASN A 268 -9.08 46.37 3.79
N ALA A 269 -8.86 45.05 3.79
CA ALA A 269 -9.02 44.25 4.99
C ALA A 269 -7.94 44.61 6.02
N ILE A 270 -8.33 44.96 7.25
CA ILE A 270 -7.42 45.40 8.31
C ILE A 270 -7.14 44.19 9.21
N GLY A 271 -6.12 43.41 8.88
CA GLY A 271 -5.72 42.24 9.65
C GLY A 271 -4.55 41.49 9.03
N LYS A 272 -3.74 40.84 9.87
CA LYS A 272 -2.66 39.96 9.41
C LYS A 272 -3.29 38.77 8.67
N GLY A 273 -2.98 38.64 7.38
CA GLY A 273 -3.43 37.53 6.54
C GLY A 273 -4.73 37.75 5.78
N GLU A 274 -5.32 38.94 5.86
CA GLU A 274 -6.52 39.28 5.08
C GLU A 274 -6.20 39.96 3.74
N LYS A 275 -4.91 40.19 3.43
CA LYS A 275 -4.48 40.81 2.18
C LYS A 275 -4.90 39.96 0.98
N PRO A 276 -5.50 40.56 -0.05
CA PRO A 276 -5.88 39.84 -1.25
C PRO A 276 -4.66 39.55 -2.12
N VAL A 277 -4.59 38.33 -2.64
CA VAL A 277 -3.60 37.92 -3.63
C VAL A 277 -4.27 37.27 -4.82
N VAL A 278 -3.63 37.40 -5.98
CA VAL A 278 -4.08 36.83 -7.24
C VAL A 278 -3.04 35.84 -7.76
N THR A 279 -3.52 34.66 -8.14
CA THR A 279 -2.70 33.62 -8.79
C THR A 279 -2.47 33.96 -10.27
N ALA A 280 -1.49 33.34 -10.92
CA ALA A 280 -1.24 33.54 -12.36
C ALA A 280 -2.46 33.19 -13.25
N CYS A 281 -3.35 32.30 -12.77
CA CYS A 281 -4.60 31.95 -13.45
C CYS A 281 -5.76 32.92 -13.18
N GLY A 282 -5.54 34.01 -12.44
CA GLY A 282 -6.53 35.08 -12.21
C GLY A 282 -7.50 34.84 -11.04
N HIS A 283 -7.34 33.78 -10.25
CA HIS A 283 -8.18 33.54 -9.07
C HIS A 283 -7.62 34.22 -7.82
N PHE A 284 -8.53 34.73 -6.98
CA PHE A 284 -8.24 35.56 -5.81
C PHE A 284 -8.41 34.80 -4.49
N PHE A 285 -7.49 35.02 -3.56
CA PHE A 285 -7.47 34.39 -2.24
C PHE A 285 -6.99 35.36 -1.17
N HIS A 286 -7.22 35.04 0.10
CA HIS A 286 -6.46 35.65 1.19
C HIS A 286 -5.03 35.08 1.18
N GLU A 287 -4.04 35.95 1.38
CA GLU A 287 -2.61 35.60 1.43
C GLU A 287 -2.35 34.35 2.30
N VAL A 288 -2.84 34.34 3.54
CA VAL A 288 -2.60 33.22 4.48
C VAL A 288 -3.31 31.94 4.03
N CYS A 289 -4.50 32.06 3.44
CA CYS A 289 -5.25 30.89 2.99
C CYS A 289 -4.54 30.17 1.85
N ILE A 290 -4.04 30.90 0.85
CA ILE A 290 -3.35 30.27 -0.28
C ILE A 290 -1.92 29.84 0.09
N ASP A 291 -1.24 30.58 0.98
CA ASP A 291 0.05 30.15 1.52
C ASP A 291 -0.08 28.83 2.28
N SER A 292 -1.04 28.71 3.22
CA SER A 292 -1.29 27.46 3.94
C SER A 292 -1.81 26.35 3.03
N TRP A 293 -2.57 26.66 1.98
CA TRP A 293 -2.90 25.66 0.97
C TRP A 293 -1.62 25.08 0.36
N VAL A 294 -0.73 25.90 -0.20
CA VAL A 294 0.49 25.42 -0.85
C VAL A 294 1.43 24.74 0.13
N ASN A 295 1.61 25.33 1.31
CA ASN A 295 2.71 24.97 2.21
C ASN A 295 2.32 24.04 3.37
N ASP A 296 1.06 24.03 3.80
CA ASP A 296 0.63 23.30 5.00
C ASP A 296 -0.40 22.22 4.69
N SER A 297 -1.09 22.29 3.55
CA SER A 297 -2.03 21.26 3.13
C SER A 297 -1.32 19.95 2.80
N ALA A 298 -1.86 18.87 3.36
CA ALA A 298 -1.47 17.52 3.02
C ALA A 298 -2.02 17.04 1.67
N ALA A 299 -2.89 17.82 1.02
CA ALA A 299 -3.44 17.47 -0.27
C ALA A 299 -2.34 17.29 -1.32
N SER A 300 -2.40 16.21 -2.10
CA SER A 300 -1.49 15.97 -3.24
C SER A 300 -1.58 17.09 -4.29
N THR A 301 -2.74 17.74 -4.37
CA THR A 301 -3.06 18.85 -5.28
C THR A 301 -2.68 20.22 -4.75
N SER A 302 -1.98 20.34 -3.62
CA SER A 302 -1.77 21.65 -3.00
C SER A 302 -0.88 22.62 -3.80
N HIS A 303 -0.19 22.12 -4.83
CA HIS A 303 0.57 22.90 -5.81
C HIS A 303 -0.28 23.46 -6.96
N THR A 304 -1.59 23.22 -6.95
CA THR A 304 -2.56 23.67 -7.96
C THR A 304 -3.56 24.65 -7.37
N CYS A 305 -4.10 25.52 -8.22
CA CYS A 305 -5.11 26.51 -7.85
C CYS A 305 -6.37 25.81 -7.31
N PRO A 306 -6.84 26.16 -6.10
CA PRO A 306 -8.06 25.57 -5.53
C PRO A 306 -9.32 25.75 -6.41
N SER A 307 -9.36 26.79 -7.25
CA SER A 307 -10.54 27.11 -8.06
C SER A 307 -10.55 26.43 -9.42
N CYS A 308 -9.40 26.36 -10.11
CA CYS A 308 -9.34 25.85 -11.50
C CYS A 308 -8.31 24.74 -11.73
N ARG A 309 -7.56 24.34 -10.71
CA ARG A 309 -6.51 23.30 -10.76
C ARG A 309 -5.31 23.62 -11.68
N ALA A 310 -5.19 24.85 -12.18
CA ALA A 310 -3.98 25.29 -12.86
C ALA A 310 -2.77 25.15 -11.92
N VAL A 311 -1.65 24.63 -12.43
CA VAL A 311 -0.40 24.48 -11.67
C VAL A 311 0.13 25.87 -11.29
N MET A 312 0.38 26.10 -10.00
CA MET A 312 0.86 27.39 -9.51
C MET A 312 2.36 27.38 -9.18
N CYS A 313 2.88 26.25 -8.73
CA CYS A 313 4.28 26.09 -8.35
C CYS A 313 4.73 24.61 -8.43
N GLN A 314 6.02 24.38 -8.21
CA GLN A 314 6.55 23.03 -8.04
C GLN A 314 5.97 22.37 -6.77
N ARG A 315 5.73 21.06 -6.84
CA ARG A 315 5.16 20.32 -5.72
C ARG A 315 6.21 20.15 -4.61
N ARG A 316 5.88 20.60 -3.39
CA ARG A 316 6.71 20.31 -2.21
C ARG A 316 6.72 18.80 -1.90
N PRO A 317 7.88 18.23 -1.49
CA PRO A 317 7.93 16.87 -0.97
C PRO A 317 7.01 16.73 0.25
N ARG A 318 6.36 15.59 0.39
CA ARG A 318 5.52 15.27 1.55
C ARG A 318 5.95 13.92 2.10
N VAL A 319 5.95 13.81 3.42
CA VAL A 319 6.19 12.54 4.12
C VAL A 319 5.02 12.27 5.06
N PRO A 320 4.77 11.01 5.42
CA PRO A 320 3.78 10.68 6.43
C PRO A 320 4.07 11.44 7.72
N ALA A 321 3.04 11.99 8.38
CA ALA A 321 3.14 12.73 9.63
C ALA A 321 3.82 11.91 10.73
N SER A 322 3.74 10.57 10.66
CA SER A 322 4.45 9.67 11.57
C SER A 322 5.97 9.61 11.38
N MET A 323 6.50 10.11 10.26
CA MET A 323 7.94 10.22 9.98
C MET A 323 8.54 11.57 10.38
N VAL A 324 7.70 12.60 10.56
CA VAL A 324 8.15 13.89 11.08
C VAL A 324 8.22 13.76 12.59
N GLU A 325 9.38 13.35 13.12
CA GLU A 325 9.60 13.11 14.54
C GLU A 325 9.01 14.24 15.41
N ALA A 326 8.39 13.86 16.54
CA ALA A 326 7.89 14.83 17.50
C ALA A 326 9.04 15.74 17.95
N PRO A 327 8.91 17.07 17.88
CA PRO A 327 9.97 17.98 18.31
C PRO A 327 10.23 17.74 19.80
N GLY A 328 11.35 17.08 20.14
CA GLY A 328 11.74 16.85 21.53
C GLY A 328 12.58 15.61 21.86
N ARG A 329 12.89 14.68 20.95
CA ARG A 329 13.87 13.61 21.24
C ARG A 329 15.21 13.89 20.57
N SER A 330 16.16 14.32 21.41
CA SER A 330 17.59 14.38 21.08
C SER A 330 18.06 13.00 20.60
N THR A 331 18.79 12.97 19.48
CA THR A 331 19.42 11.78 18.88
C THR A 331 20.61 11.25 19.68
N SER A 332 20.91 11.82 20.86
CA SER A 332 22.06 11.44 21.70
C SER A 332 21.97 10.09 22.41
N ASP A 333 20.79 9.46 22.47
CA ASP A 333 20.58 8.26 23.30
C ASP A 333 20.73 6.91 22.56
N TYR A 334 20.98 6.92 21.24
CA TYR A 334 21.14 5.68 20.46
C TYR A 334 22.51 5.00 20.60
N SER A 335 23.49 5.62 21.25
CA SER A 335 24.85 5.08 21.36
C SER A 335 25.08 4.08 22.51
N ARG A 336 24.02 3.58 23.16
CA ARG A 336 24.11 2.48 24.15
C ARG A 336 23.38 1.24 23.66
N ALA A 337 23.85 0.66 22.55
CA ALA A 337 23.50 -0.71 22.18
C ALA A 337 24.31 -1.70 23.03
N HIS A 338 23.60 -2.67 23.61
CA HIS A 338 24.13 -3.78 24.39
C HIS A 338 25.04 -4.69 23.55
N PRO A 339 26.11 -5.27 24.14
CA PRO A 339 26.88 -6.31 23.47
C PRO A 339 26.03 -7.58 23.34
N ILE A 340 25.86 -8.04 22.10
CA ILE A 340 25.30 -9.36 21.79
C ILE A 340 26.32 -10.40 22.28
N GLY A 341 25.95 -11.13 23.34
CA GLY A 341 26.68 -12.30 23.80
C GLY A 341 26.59 -13.41 22.76
N GLY A 342 27.75 -14.01 22.47
CA GLY A 342 27.85 -15.14 21.54
C GLY A 342 27.26 -16.43 22.08
N LEU A 343 26.78 -17.23 21.14
CA LEU A 343 26.74 -18.70 21.19
C LEU A 343 27.27 -19.22 19.86
#